data_AF-A0AAD5YBY3-F1
#
_entry.id   AF-A0AAD5YBY3-F1
#
_cell.length_a   1.000
_cell.length_b   1.000
_cell.length_c   1.000
_cell.angle_alpha   90.00
_cell.angle_beta   90.00
_cell.angle_gamma   90.00
#
_symmetry.space_group_name_H-M   'P 1'
#
loop_
_entity.id
_entity.type
_entity.pdbx_description
1 polymer ?
#
loop_
_entity_poly.entity_id
_entity_poly.type
_entity_poly.pdbx_seq_one_letter_code
_entity_poly.pdbx_strand_id
1 'polypeptide(L)'
;MSQTSQSAPLPLRSIHQAFELLKHDVQRACHTQVGNRGFLQSQIQACLRFEMTVNQHQPIIPAEDVGLLRQSIGTMISDLEEAMSRSADEPDIPLAEVLAVTRVHTGRRGRPRIEIDPSILAEGIQYGSSRLGRSLDVSARTYM
;
A
#
# COMPACT_ATOMS: atom_id res chain seq x y z
N MET A 1 36.02 -24.56 -0.11
CA MET A 1 36.67 -23.26 0.15
C MET A 1 35.68 -22.17 -0.21
N SER A 2 34.89 -21.72 0.77
CA SER A 2 33.85 -20.71 0.54
C SER A 2 34.52 -19.34 0.44
N GLN A 3 34.50 -18.74 -0.75
CA GLN A 3 34.93 -17.36 -0.94
C GLN A 3 33.88 -16.47 -0.27
N THR A 4 34.21 -15.92 0.90
CA THR A 4 33.45 -14.82 1.50
C THR A 4 33.68 -13.59 0.63
N SER A 5 32.74 -13.29 -0.24
CA SER A 5 32.70 -12.01 -0.96
C SER A 5 32.70 -10.89 0.07
N GLN A 6 33.86 -10.28 0.28
CA GLN A 6 34.05 -9.10 1.12
C GLN A 6 33.30 -7.95 0.46
N SER A 7 32.05 -7.73 0.89
CA SER A 7 31.29 -6.52 0.57
C SER A 7 32.06 -5.33 1.14
N ALA A 8 32.31 -4.32 0.31
CA ALA A 8 32.96 -3.09 0.75
C ALA A 8 32.12 -2.45 1.89
N PRO A 9 32.77 -1.89 2.93
CA PRO A 9 32.03 -1.26 4.03
C PRO A 9 31.23 -0.07 3.49
N LEU A 10 29.90 -0.14 3.62
CA LEU A 10 29.01 0.96 3.28
C LEU A 10 29.20 2.09 4.30
N PRO A 11 29.22 3.36 3.88
CA PRO A 11 29.29 4.46 4.81
C PRO A 11 28.00 4.56 5.64
N LEU A 12 28.13 4.86 6.94
CA LEU A 12 27.00 4.92 7.88
C LEU A 12 25.85 5.80 7.39
N ARG A 13 26.16 6.96 6.78
CA ARG A 13 25.16 7.86 6.19
C ARG A 13 24.29 7.18 5.13
N SER A 14 24.86 6.28 4.32
CA SER A 14 24.10 5.55 3.31
C SER A 14 23.14 4.55 3.94
N ILE A 15 23.53 3.93 5.06
CA ILE A 15 22.65 3.01 5.81
C ILE A 15 21.45 3.79 6.37
N HIS A 16 21.68 4.96 6.97
CA HIS A 16 20.60 5.80 7.49
C HIS A 16 19.68 6.31 6.38
N GLN A 17 20.25 6.73 5.24
CA GLN A 17 19.44 7.15 4.10
C GLN A 17 18.60 6.01 3.53
N ALA A 18 19.17 4.81 3.41
CA ALA A 18 18.43 3.63 2.95
C ALA A 18 17.30 3.25 3.93
N PHE A 19 17.53 3.39 5.24
CA PHE A 19 16.50 3.18 6.26
C PHE A 19 15.32 4.17 6.10
N GLU A 20 15.59 5.47 5.94
CA GLU A 20 14.53 6.47 5.78
C GLU A 20 13.72 6.25 4.48
N LEU A 21 14.38 5.85 3.39
CA LEU A 21 13.69 5.49 2.15
C LEU A 21 12.78 4.27 2.35
N LEU A 22 13.30 3.22 2.99
CA LEU A 22 12.52 2.02 3.31
C LEU A 22 11.28 2.36 4.16
N LYS A 23 11.47 3.18 5.20
CA LYS A 23 10.38 3.63 6.07
C LYS A 23 9.30 4.38 5.30
N HIS A 24 9.68 5.31 4.42
CA HIS A 24 8.74 6.04 3.58
C HIS A 24 7.96 5.10 2.65
N ASP A 25 8.64 4.14 2.03
CA ASP A 25 8.02 3.20 1.10
C ASP A 25 7.04 2.25 1.82
N VAL A 26 7.39 1.80 3.03
CA VAL A 26 6.50 0.99 3.89
C VAL A 26 5.25 1.79 4.27
N GLN A 27 5.42 3.02 4.77
CA GLN A 27 4.29 3.88 5.13
C GLN A 27 3.34 4.09 3.95
N ARG A 28 3.89 4.38 2.78
CA ARG A 28 3.10 4.52 1.55
C ARG A 28 2.39 3.22 1.17
N ALA A 29 3.05 2.06 1.31
CA ALA A 29 2.47 0.76 1.01
C ALA A 29 1.29 0.46 1.95
N CYS A 30 1.46 0.66 3.26
CA CYS A 30 0.40 0.44 4.25
C CYS A 30 -0.86 1.29 4.00
N HIS A 31 -0.70 2.49 3.43
CA HIS A 31 -1.83 3.37 3.12
C HIS A 31 -2.48 3.15 1.75
N THR A 32 -1.72 2.71 0.76
CA THR A 32 -2.18 2.68 -0.65
C THR A 32 -2.36 1.28 -1.21
N GLN A 33 -1.82 0.26 -0.54
CA GLN A 33 -1.75 -1.12 -1.04
C GLN A 33 -2.40 -2.12 -0.08
N VAL A 34 -3.33 -1.66 0.76
CA VAL A 34 -4.12 -2.54 1.64
C VAL A 34 -4.79 -3.62 0.79
N GLY A 35 -4.55 -4.89 1.14
CA GLY A 35 -5.07 -6.04 0.39
C GLY A 35 -4.27 -6.50 -0.81
N ASN A 36 -3.36 -5.68 -1.33
CA ASN A 36 -2.43 -6.10 -2.37
C ASN A 36 -1.28 -6.93 -1.76
N ARG A 37 -1.59 -8.19 -1.42
CA ARG A 37 -0.68 -9.12 -0.74
C ARG A 37 0.65 -9.28 -1.47
N GLY A 38 0.65 -9.34 -2.80
CA GLY A 38 1.88 -9.47 -3.58
C GLY A 38 2.82 -8.28 -3.38
N PHE A 39 2.28 -7.06 -3.39
CA PHE A 39 3.07 -5.85 -3.16
C PHE A 39 3.54 -5.75 -1.72
N LEU A 40 2.65 -5.98 -0.74
CA LEU A 40 3.01 -5.93 0.69
C LEU A 40 4.07 -6.97 1.05
N GLN A 41 3.96 -8.20 0.52
CA GLN A 41 4.99 -9.24 0.70
C GLN A 41 6.35 -8.79 0.13
N SER A 42 6.37 -8.09 -1.01
CA SER A 42 7.62 -7.58 -1.58
C SER A 42 8.30 -6.54 -0.67
N GLN A 43 7.52 -5.75 0.06
CA GLN A 43 8.02 -4.77 1.04
C GLN A 43 8.55 -5.47 2.29
N ILE A 44 7.87 -6.51 2.78
CA ILE A 44 8.39 -7.35 3.88
C ILE A 44 9.76 -7.94 3.51
N GLN A 45 9.91 -8.45 2.28
CA GLN A 45 11.21 -8.95 1.81
C GLN A 45 12.27 -7.84 1.72
N ALA A 46 11.89 -6.60 1.40
CA ALA A 46 12.81 -5.46 1.44
C ALA A 46 13.28 -5.16 2.87
N CYS A 47 12.37 -5.18 3.85
CA CYS A 47 12.69 -5.03 5.27
C CYS A 47 13.68 -6.09 5.77
N LEU A 48 13.44 -7.37 5.44
CA LEU A 48 14.32 -8.48 5.83
C LEU A 48 15.71 -8.36 5.17
N ARG A 49 15.78 -7.95 3.90
CA ARG A 49 17.06 -7.69 3.23
C ARG A 49 17.83 -6.53 3.88
N PHE A 50 17.12 -5.49 4.29
CA PHE A 50 17.75 -4.38 4.99
C PHE A 50 18.27 -4.81 6.36
N GLU A 51 17.53 -5.63 7.11
CA GLU A 51 17.99 -6.21 8.37
C GLU A 51 19.28 -7.02 8.20
N MET A 52 19.36 -7.87 7.17
CA MET A 52 20.60 -8.59 6.84
C MET A 52 21.78 -7.64 6.59
N THR A 53 21.52 -6.50 5.92
CA THR A 53 22.52 -5.47 5.66
C THR A 53 22.98 -4.80 6.96
N VAL A 54 22.06 -4.45 7.86
CA VAL A 54 22.37 -3.90 9.19
C VAL A 54 23.22 -4.90 9.99
N ASN A 55 22.88 -6.19 9.96
CA ASN A 55 23.64 -7.24 10.65
C ASN A 55 25.06 -7.39 10.09
N GLN A 56 25.22 -7.33 8.75
CA GLN A 56 26.53 -7.39 8.10
C GLN A 56 27.43 -6.20 8.47
N HIS A 57 26.83 -5.03 8.65
CA HIS A 57 27.53 -3.78 8.96
C HIS A 57 27.46 -3.41 10.46
N GLN A 58 27.06 -4.34 11.33
CA GLN A 58 26.98 -4.10 12.77
C GLN A 58 28.26 -3.49 13.39
N PRO A 59 29.49 -3.87 12.98
CA PRO A 59 30.70 -3.30 13.58
C PRO A 59 30.92 -1.79 13.35
N ILE A 60 30.27 -1.21 12.34
CA ILE A 60 30.40 0.22 12.00
C ILE A 60 29.22 1.07 12.48
N ILE A 61 28.15 0.43 12.96
CA ILE A 61 26.94 1.10 13.45
C ILE A 61 27.04 1.20 14.98
N PRO A 62 26.71 2.35 15.59
CA PRO A 62 26.62 2.46 17.05
C PRO A 62 25.69 1.40 17.64
N ALA A 63 26.07 0.78 18.76
CA ALA A 63 25.30 -0.33 19.34
C ALA A 63 23.87 0.09 19.74
N GLU A 64 23.68 1.35 20.14
CA GLU A 64 22.37 1.95 20.41
C GLU A 64 21.47 1.99 19.16
N ASP A 65 22.05 2.41 18.02
CA ASP A 65 21.34 2.53 16.76
C ASP A 65 20.93 1.16 16.20
N VAL A 66 21.75 0.13 16.40
CA VAL A 66 21.41 -1.24 15.94
C VAL A 66 20.13 -1.75 16.61
N GLY A 67 19.98 -1.51 17.92
CA GLY A 67 18.77 -1.89 18.65
C GLY A 67 17.54 -1.17 18.11
N LEU A 68 17.65 0.14 17.92
CA LEU A 68 16.58 0.99 17.39
C LEU A 68 16.18 0.61 15.97
N LEU A 69 17.15 0.33 15.10
CA LEU A 69 16.92 -0.09 13.71
C LEU A 69 16.17 -1.43 13.67
N ARG A 70 16.62 -2.43 14.44
CA ARG A 70 15.94 -3.74 14.49
C ARG A 70 14.51 -3.63 15.02
N GLN A 71 14.31 -2.86 16.09
CA GLN A 71 12.98 -2.61 16.63
C GLN A 71 12.08 -1.95 15.57
N SER A 72 12.59 -0.91 14.89
CA SER A 72 11.83 -0.20 13.86
C SER A 72 11.51 -1.08 12.65
N ILE A 73 12.43 -1.94 12.22
CA ILE A 73 12.19 -2.92 11.16
C ILE A 73 11.11 -3.92 11.59
N GLY A 74 11.14 -4.39 12.83
CA GLY A 74 10.11 -5.25 13.38
C GLY A 74 8.73 -4.59 13.33
N THR A 75 8.61 -3.33 13.76
CA THR A 75 7.37 -2.56 13.66
C THR A 75 6.88 -2.43 12.21
N MET A 76 7.77 -2.10 11.27
CA MET A 76 7.42 -2.00 9.84
C MET A 76 6.87 -3.32 9.28
N ILE A 77 7.43 -4.47 9.67
CA ILE A 77 6.94 -5.78 9.24
C ILE A 77 5.56 -6.04 9.83
N SER A 78 5.35 -5.81 11.13
CA SER A 78 4.04 -5.98 11.76
C SER A 78 2.97 -5.08 11.13
N ASP A 79 3.29 -3.83 10.81
CA ASP A 79 2.37 -2.92 10.13
C ASP A 79 1.97 -3.43 8.74
N LEU A 80 2.91 -3.99 7.98
CA LEU A 80 2.66 -4.59 6.67
C LEU A 80 1.78 -5.85 6.79
N GLU A 81 2.03 -6.69 7.80
CA GLU A 81 1.22 -7.88 8.08
C GLU A 81 -0.21 -7.52 8.46
N GLU A 82 -0.38 -6.47 9.28
CA GLU A 82 -1.70 -5.94 9.60
C GLU A 82 -2.39 -5.36 8.35
N ALA A 83 -1.67 -4.63 7.50
CA ALA A 83 -2.22 -4.12 6.24
C ALA A 83 -2.63 -5.26 5.28
N MET A 84 -1.97 -6.42 5.35
CA MET A 84 -2.37 -7.60 4.58
C MET A 84 -3.66 -8.25 5.11
N SER A 85 -3.88 -8.23 6.43
CA SER A 85 -5.05 -8.86 7.06
C SER A 85 -6.30 -7.99 6.97
N ARG A 86 -6.19 -6.65 7.08
CA ARG A 86 -7.33 -5.71 7.02
C ARG A 86 -8.17 -5.76 5.75
N SER A 87 -7.65 -6.31 4.65
CA SER A 87 -8.43 -6.43 3.40
C SER A 87 -9.26 -7.71 3.30
N ALA A 88 -9.14 -8.63 4.25
CA ALA A 88 -9.93 -9.86 4.26
C ALA A 88 -11.32 -9.66 4.90
N ASP A 89 -11.64 -8.46 5.39
CA ASP A 89 -12.96 -8.15 5.92
C ASP A 89 -13.99 -8.17 4.77
N GLU A 90 -14.98 -9.05 4.92
CA GLU A 90 -16.12 -9.17 4.00
C GLU A 90 -16.92 -7.86 4.03
N PRO A 91 -17.36 -7.32 2.87
CA PRO A 91 -18.13 -6.09 2.87
C PRO A 91 -19.41 -6.27 3.71
N ASP A 92 -19.62 -5.39 4.69
CA ASP A 92 -20.80 -5.39 5.58
C ASP A 92 -22.15 -5.27 4.83
N ILE A 93 -22.14 -4.97 3.52
CA ILE A 93 -23.32 -4.70 2.71
C ILE A 93 -23.43 -5.75 1.58
N PRO A 94 -24.61 -6.38 1.40
CA PRO A 94 -24.83 -7.28 0.28
C PRO A 94 -24.62 -6.55 -1.05
N LEU A 95 -23.74 -7.10 -1.90
CA LEU A 95 -23.37 -6.59 -3.24
C LEU A 95 -24.55 -6.36 -4.21
N ALA A 96 -25.77 -6.81 -3.87
CA ALA A 96 -26.97 -6.67 -4.68
C ALA A 96 -27.42 -5.21 -4.87
N GLU A 97 -27.04 -4.28 -3.97
CA GLU A 97 -27.53 -2.90 -3.99
C GLU A 97 -26.60 -1.90 -4.72
N VAL A 98 -25.40 -2.32 -5.17
CA VAL A 98 -24.36 -1.42 -5.74
C VAL A 98 -24.38 -1.37 -7.29
N LEU A 99 -25.37 -1.99 -7.95
CA LEU A 99 -25.45 -2.06 -9.41
C LEU A 99 -26.06 -0.80 -10.06
N ALA A 100 -25.35 0.33 -10.02
CA ALA A 100 -25.68 1.55 -10.77
C ALA A 100 -24.94 1.68 -12.12
N VAL A 101 -24.23 0.64 -12.58
CA VAL A 101 -23.49 0.66 -13.85
C VAL A 101 -23.97 -0.47 -14.76
N THR A 102 -24.84 -0.15 -15.71
CA THR A 102 -25.23 -1.07 -16.78
C THR A 102 -24.22 -1.00 -17.92
N ARG A 103 -23.52 -2.11 -18.19
CA ARG A 103 -22.67 -2.23 -19.39
C ARG A 103 -23.56 -2.38 -20.62
N VAL A 104 -23.71 -1.32 -21.40
CA VAL A 104 -24.42 -1.37 -22.67
C VAL A 104 -23.52 -1.98 -23.74
N HIS A 105 -23.92 -3.15 -24.27
CA HIS A 105 -23.21 -3.82 -25.36
C HIS A 105 -23.64 -3.22 -26.70
N THR A 106 -22.80 -2.41 -27.33
CA THR A 106 -23.16 -1.67 -28.55
C THR A 106 -22.83 -2.41 -29.86
N GLY A 107 -22.29 -3.64 -29.78
CA GLY A 107 -22.00 -4.49 -30.95
C GLY A 107 -20.91 -3.97 -31.91
N ARG A 108 -20.22 -2.88 -31.55
CA ARG A 108 -19.14 -2.28 -32.35
C ARG A 108 -17.79 -2.53 -31.67
N ARG A 109 -16.73 -2.79 -32.46
CA ARG A 109 -15.35 -2.82 -31.96
C ARG A 109 -14.94 -1.41 -31.52
N GLY A 110 -14.68 -1.24 -30.23
CA GLY A 110 -14.28 0.02 -29.62
C GLY A 110 -14.50 -0.01 -28.10
N ARG A 111 -13.92 0.96 -27.37
CA ARG A 111 -14.16 1.10 -25.93
C ARG A 111 -15.66 1.40 -25.72
N PRO A 112 -16.42 0.54 -25.00
CA PRO A 112 -17.84 0.77 -24.74
C PRO A 112 -18.04 2.15 -24.10
N ARG A 113 -19.05 2.87 -24.56
CA ARG A 113 -19.43 4.16 -23.97
C ARG A 113 -20.00 3.89 -22.59
N ILE A 114 -19.40 4.49 -21.57
CA ILE A 114 -19.97 4.52 -20.22
C ILE A 114 -21.05 5.60 -20.24
N GLU A 115 -22.31 5.20 -20.14
CA GLU A 115 -23.42 6.13 -19.96
C GLU A 115 -23.60 6.36 -18.47
N ILE A 116 -23.23 7.55 -18.02
CA ILE A 116 -23.46 8.02 -16.65
C ILE A 116 -24.77 8.79 -16.68
N ASP A 117 -25.69 8.48 -15.77
CA ASP A 117 -26.95 9.21 -15.65
C ASP A 117 -26.66 10.71 -15.39
N PRO A 118 -27.15 11.62 -16.24
CA PRO A 118 -26.92 13.06 -16.09
C PRO A 118 -27.46 13.63 -14.77
N SER A 119 -28.47 13.01 -14.17
CA SER A 119 -29.04 13.44 -12.89
C SER A 119 -28.03 13.29 -11.74
N ILE A 120 -27.24 12.21 -11.76
CA ILE A 120 -26.16 11.95 -10.79
C ILE A 120 -25.05 13.00 -10.91
N LEU A 121 -24.72 13.41 -12.15
CA LEU A 121 -23.72 14.46 -12.39
C LEU A 121 -24.21 15.85 -11.95
N ALA A 122 -25.51 16.14 -12.13
CA ALA A 122 -26.12 17.40 -11.71
C ALA A 122 -26.11 17.55 -10.18
N GLU A 123 -26.40 16.48 -9.44
CA GLU A 123 -26.28 16.48 -7.97
C GLU A 123 -24.83 16.74 -7.52
N GLY A 124 -23.84 16.21 -8.22
CA GLY A 124 -22.42 16.39 -7.89
C GLY A 124 -21.94 17.83 -7.98
N ILE A 125 -22.45 18.57 -8.96
CA ILE A 125 -22.16 20.00 -9.13
C ILE A 125 -22.83 20.82 -8.01
N GLN A 126 -24.04 20.42 -7.59
CA GLN A 126 -24.82 21.15 -6.60
C GLN A 126 -24.33 20.95 -5.15
N TYR A 127 -23.81 19.77 -4.81
CA TYR A 127 -23.43 19.44 -3.42
C TYR A 127 -21.91 19.39 -3.17
N GLY A 128 -21.07 19.40 -4.22
CA GLY A 128 -19.63 19.24 -4.12
C GLY A 128 -19.20 17.79 -3.80
N SER A 129 -17.94 17.46 -4.09
CA SER A 129 -17.42 16.07 -4.10
C SER A 129 -17.56 15.30 -2.79
N SER A 130 -17.74 15.98 -1.66
CA SER A 130 -17.81 15.40 -0.32
C SER A 130 -19.23 15.05 0.16
N ARG A 131 -20.28 15.42 -0.59
CA ARG A 131 -21.68 15.23 -0.16
C ARG A 131 -22.53 14.34 -1.06
N LEU A 132 -22.05 14.02 -2.27
CA LEU A 132 -22.68 13.07 -3.19
C LEU A 132 -22.99 11.71 -2.53
N GLY A 133 -22.14 11.26 -1.62
CA GLY A 133 -22.34 9.98 -0.96
C GLY A 133 -23.57 9.90 -0.06
N ARG A 134 -24.09 11.04 0.42
CA ARG A 134 -25.33 11.07 1.21
C ARG A 134 -26.59 11.10 0.35
N SER A 135 -26.53 11.65 -0.87
CA SER A 135 -27.72 11.72 -1.75
C SER A 135 -27.91 10.43 -2.56
N LEU A 136 -26.81 9.82 -2.98
CA LEU A 136 -26.80 8.58 -3.74
C LEU A 136 -26.78 7.33 -2.84
N ASP A 137 -26.81 7.52 -1.52
CA ASP A 137 -26.66 6.46 -0.50
C ASP A 137 -25.42 5.57 -0.70
N VAL A 138 -24.32 6.17 -1.20
CA VAL A 138 -23.03 5.49 -1.43
C VAL A 138 -21.92 6.12 -0.60
N SER A 139 -21.28 5.33 0.24
CA SER A 139 -20.07 5.75 0.96
C SER A 139 -18.91 6.04 -0.01
N ALA A 140 -18.03 6.99 0.32
CA ALA A 140 -16.84 7.30 -0.50
C ALA A 140 -15.88 6.11 -0.71
N ARG A 141 -16.15 4.97 -0.05
CA ARG A 141 -15.41 3.70 -0.17
C ARG A 141 -15.92 2.78 -1.28
N THR A 142 -16.96 3.14 -2.04
CA THR A 142 -17.59 2.24 -3.03
C THR A 142 -16.83 2.10 -4.38
N TYR A 143 -15.54 2.44 -4.45
CA TYR A 143 -14.71 2.17 -5.63
C TYR A 143 -13.43 1.40 -5.27
N MET A 144 -13.50 0.07 -5.36
CA MET A 144 -12.55 -0.76 -6.11
C MET A 144 -13.21 -2.09 -6.50
#